data_AF-A0A9R1XBH4-F1
#
_entry.id   AF-A0A9R1XBH4-F1
#
_cell.length_a   1.000
_cell.length_b   1.000
_cell.length_c   1.000
_cell.angle_alpha   90.00
_cell.angle_beta   90.00
_cell.angle_gamma   90.00
#
_symmetry.space_group_name_H-M   'P 1'
#
loop_
_entity.id
_entity.type
_entity.pdbx_description
1 polymer ?
#
loop_
_entity_poly.entity_id
_entity_poly.type
_entity_poly.pdbx_seq_one_letter_code
_entity_poly.pdbx_strand_id
1 'polypeptide(L)'
;MKSQVEDVENRFTIPMECLSTSHFVVAEQTPDLLYFYNDMIHLQDAYWIQIKDLYEEKSAIINSFEKVKQEFNASVSDGSVTAKFRKALRIFLSSADAELPSLIYLFDEVERYLESLVIYFGEDQNHYSWTQVIASLVYFIEMFKKAHNHNKMENAIKKKSETKVDEK
;
A
#
# COMPACT_ATOMS: atom_id res chain seq x y z
N MET A 1 -17.13 -1.10 -5.67
CA MET A 1 -16.30 -0.20 -4.84
C MET A 1 -16.98 0.20 -3.53
N LYS A 2 -18.17 0.85 -3.53
CA LYS A 2 -18.97 1.03 -2.29
C LYS A 2 -19.19 -0.27 -1.51
N SER A 3 -19.46 -1.35 -2.23
CA SER A 3 -19.73 -2.66 -1.64
C SER A 3 -18.54 -3.33 -0.92
N GLN A 4 -17.27 -2.99 -1.20
CA GLN A 4 -16.14 -3.58 -0.45
C GLN A 4 -15.81 -2.78 0.81
N VAL A 5 -16.01 -1.47 0.78
CA VAL A 5 -15.89 -0.61 1.97
C VAL A 5 -17.01 -0.93 2.97
N GLU A 6 -18.26 -1.08 2.49
CA GLU A 6 -19.41 -1.49 3.34
C GLU A 6 -19.23 -2.90 3.93
N ASP A 7 -18.59 -3.82 3.20
CA ASP A 7 -18.38 -5.20 3.66
C ASP A 7 -17.23 -5.29 4.70
N VAL A 8 -16.25 -4.38 4.65
CA VAL A 8 -15.23 -4.25 5.71
C VAL A 8 -15.79 -3.53 6.94
N GLU A 9 -16.55 -2.44 6.75
CA GLU A 9 -17.23 -1.72 7.84
C GLU A 9 -18.23 -2.62 8.60
N ASN A 10 -18.95 -3.51 7.90
CA ASN A 10 -19.88 -4.45 8.54
C ASN A 10 -19.21 -5.66 9.21
N ARG A 11 -17.98 -6.02 8.84
CA ARG A 11 -17.26 -7.17 9.42
C ARG A 11 -16.41 -6.82 10.64
N PHE A 12 -16.01 -5.56 10.79
CA PHE A 12 -15.08 -5.13 11.83
C PHE A 12 -15.65 -4.01 12.69
N THR A 13 -16.75 -4.24 13.41
CA THR A 13 -17.18 -3.30 14.45
C THR A 13 -16.31 -3.49 15.69
N ILE A 14 -15.16 -2.82 15.76
CA ILE A 14 -14.41 -2.73 17.02
C ILE A 14 -15.14 -1.73 17.93
N PRO A 15 -15.63 -2.14 19.11
CA PRO A 15 -16.29 -1.20 20.01
C PRO A 15 -15.35 -0.05 20.38
N MET A 16 -15.84 1.19 20.32
CA MET A 16 -15.07 2.39 20.70
C MET A 16 -14.49 2.29 22.13
N GLU A 17 -15.21 1.61 23.04
CA GLU A 17 -14.76 1.36 24.40
C GLU A 17 -13.48 0.50 24.46
N CYS A 18 -13.38 -0.52 23.60
CA CYS A 18 -12.18 -1.36 23.50
C CYS A 18 -10.98 -0.54 23.00
N LEU A 19 -11.17 0.28 21.96
CA LEU A 19 -10.11 1.13 21.44
C LEU A 19 -9.69 2.24 22.41
N SER A 20 -10.65 2.80 23.15
CA SER A 20 -10.36 3.77 24.20
C SER A 20 -9.54 3.15 25.33
N THR A 21 -9.90 1.94 25.77
CA THR A 21 -9.14 1.19 26.79
C THR A 21 -7.72 0.87 26.31
N SER A 22 -7.58 0.35 25.09
CA SER A 22 -6.26 0.08 24.49
C SER A 22 -5.42 1.34 24.37
N HIS A 23 -6.03 2.47 24.00
CA HIS A 23 -5.36 3.77 23.95
C HIS A 23 -4.80 4.18 25.31
N PHE A 24 -5.55 4.01 26.41
CA PHE A 24 -5.06 4.34 27.76
C PHE A 24 -3.86 3.46 28.15
N VAL A 25 -3.93 2.16 27.89
CA VAL A 25 -2.82 1.23 28.16
C VAL A 25 -1.58 1.64 27.38
N VAL A 26 -1.72 1.96 26.10
CA VAL A 26 -0.60 2.44 25.26
C VAL A 26 -0.06 3.77 25.78
N ALA A 27 -0.91 4.70 26.19
CA ALA A 27 -0.48 5.99 26.71
C ALA A 27 0.30 5.87 28.03
N GLU A 28 -0.05 4.92 28.90
CA GLU A 28 0.64 4.69 30.17
C GLU A 28 1.95 3.90 30.00
N GLN A 29 1.94 2.86 29.16
CA GLN A 29 3.05 1.90 29.09
C GLN A 29 4.05 2.21 27.99
N THR A 30 3.58 2.69 26.83
CA THR A 30 4.38 2.88 25.62
C THR A 30 3.88 4.08 24.81
N PRO A 31 4.00 5.32 25.34
CA PRO A 31 3.38 6.50 24.75
C PRO A 31 3.86 6.83 23.33
N ASP A 32 5.07 6.40 22.96
CA ASP A 32 5.62 6.58 21.60
C ASP A 32 4.77 5.88 20.53
N LEU A 33 4.10 4.78 20.88
CA LEU A 33 3.21 4.07 19.97
C LEU A 33 1.86 4.76 19.75
N LEU A 34 1.54 5.85 20.47
CA LEU A 34 0.29 6.59 20.23
C LEU A 34 0.20 7.20 18.82
N TYR A 35 1.34 7.37 18.17
CA TYR A 35 1.45 8.00 16.85
C TYR A 35 2.05 7.06 15.79
N PHE A 36 2.04 5.74 16.02
CA PHE A 36 2.59 4.75 15.09
C PHE A 36 2.07 4.91 13.64
N TYR A 37 0.84 5.41 13.49
CA TYR A 37 0.23 5.65 12.19
C TYR A 37 0.94 6.73 11.36
N ASN A 38 1.81 7.55 11.97
CA ASN A 38 2.65 8.50 11.26
C ASN A 38 3.78 7.81 10.48
N ASP A 39 4.13 6.58 10.83
CA ASP A 39 5.13 5.78 10.10
C ASP A 39 4.48 5.00 8.94
N MET A 40 3.15 4.99 8.88
CA MET A 40 2.33 4.23 7.91
C MET A 40 1.74 5.14 6.82
N ILE A 41 2.52 6.12 6.34
CA ILE A 41 2.03 7.17 5.43
C ILE A 41 1.50 6.66 4.08
N HIS A 42 2.05 5.56 3.58
CA HIS A 42 1.68 4.97 2.28
C HIS A 42 0.57 3.94 2.37
N LEU A 43 0.11 3.59 3.58
CA LEU A 43 -0.87 2.51 3.76
C LEU A 43 -2.19 2.81 3.05
N GLN A 44 -2.64 4.07 3.12
CA GLN A 44 -3.87 4.50 2.44
C GLN A 44 -3.74 4.38 0.92
N ASP A 45 -2.59 4.77 0.36
CA ASP A 45 -2.36 4.69 -1.09
C ASP A 45 -2.24 3.23 -1.54
N ALA A 46 -1.55 2.40 -0.74
CA ALA A 46 -1.42 0.97 -0.98
C ALA A 46 -2.78 0.26 -1.03
N TYR A 47 -3.75 0.68 -0.22
CA TYR A 47 -5.12 0.15 -0.24
C TYR A 47 -5.82 0.32 -1.60
N TRP A 48 -5.48 1.36 -2.35
CA TRP A 48 -6.10 1.63 -3.66
C TRP A 48 -5.42 0.92 -4.83
N ILE A 49 -4.24 0.30 -4.61
CA ILE A 49 -3.52 -0.41 -5.65
C ILE A 49 -4.29 -1.68 -6.03
N GLN A 50 -4.51 -1.86 -7.33
CA GLN A 50 -5.07 -3.08 -7.89
C GLN A 50 -3.93 -3.95 -8.46
N ILE A 51 -3.63 -5.06 -7.79
CA ILE A 51 -2.53 -5.96 -8.19
C ILE A 51 -2.77 -6.58 -9.57
N LYS A 52 -4.02 -6.74 -9.97
CA LYS A 52 -4.36 -7.17 -11.32
C LYS A 52 -3.79 -6.22 -12.37
N ASP A 53 -3.97 -4.91 -12.18
CA ASP A 53 -3.47 -3.89 -13.10
C ASP A 53 -1.93 -3.93 -13.15
N LEU A 54 -1.28 -4.18 -12.00
CA LEU A 54 0.16 -4.35 -11.90
C LEU A 54 0.67 -5.55 -12.71
N TYR A 55 -0.03 -6.70 -12.67
CA TYR A 55 0.30 -7.87 -13.49
C TYR A 55 0.12 -7.63 -14.98
N GLU A 56 -0.95 -6.94 -15.35
CA GLU A 56 -1.23 -6.57 -16.73
C GLU A 56 -0.15 -5.63 -17.27
N GLU A 57 0.29 -4.65 -16.48
CA GLU A 57 1.34 -3.71 -16.84
C GLU A 57 2.71 -4.40 -16.99
N LYS A 58 3.11 -5.23 -16.02
CA LYS A 58 4.33 -6.06 -16.10
C LYS A 58 4.36 -6.87 -17.41
N SER A 59 3.26 -7.57 -17.70
CA SER A 59 3.12 -8.38 -18.90
C SER A 59 3.16 -7.52 -20.18
N ALA A 60 2.47 -6.38 -20.20
CA ALA A 60 2.46 -5.47 -21.33
C ALA A 60 3.86 -4.91 -21.64
N ILE A 61 4.64 -4.56 -20.61
CA ILE A 61 6.01 -4.08 -20.76
C ILE A 61 6.89 -5.18 -21.36
N ILE A 62 6.87 -6.39 -20.82
CA ILE A 62 7.67 -7.52 -21.33
C ILE A 62 7.32 -7.81 -22.79
N ASN A 63 6.03 -7.92 -23.10
CA ASN A 63 5.56 -8.25 -24.45
C ASN A 63 5.85 -7.15 -25.47
N SER A 64 5.66 -5.89 -25.10
CA SER A 64 5.96 -4.76 -25.98
C SER A 64 7.46 -4.65 -26.25
N PHE A 65 8.29 -4.90 -25.25
CA PHE A 65 9.73 -4.90 -25.42
C PHE A 65 10.22 -6.01 -26.36
N GLU A 66 9.67 -7.22 -26.24
CA GLU A 66 9.97 -8.33 -27.15
C GLU A 66 9.56 -8.01 -28.60
N LYS A 67 8.39 -7.36 -28.79
CA LYS A 67 7.97 -6.87 -30.12
C LYS A 67 8.96 -5.86 -30.70
N VAL A 68 9.50 -4.94 -29.89
CA VAL A 68 10.52 -3.99 -30.37
C VAL A 68 11.79 -4.70 -30.83
N LYS A 69 12.22 -5.77 -30.14
CA LYS A 69 13.35 -6.61 -30.57
C LYS A 69 13.07 -7.30 -31.91
N GLN A 70 11.86 -7.83 -32.09
CA GLN A 70 11.44 -8.46 -33.33
C GLN A 70 11.43 -7.47 -34.51
N GLU A 71 10.87 -6.28 -34.32
CA GLU A 71 10.87 -5.20 -35.31
C GLU A 71 12.29 -4.73 -35.66
N PHE A 72 13.18 -4.63 -34.67
CA PHE A 72 14.59 -4.32 -34.92
C PHE A 72 15.24 -5.37 -35.83
N ASN A 73 15.03 -6.65 -35.56
CA ASN A 73 15.57 -7.75 -36.37
C ASN A 73 14.97 -7.78 -37.78
N ALA A 74 13.64 -7.59 -37.90
CA ALA A 74 12.95 -7.55 -39.17
C ALA A 74 13.44 -6.40 -40.06
N SER A 75 13.71 -5.24 -39.47
CA SER A 75 14.14 -4.05 -40.22
C SER A 75 15.47 -4.19 -40.96
N VAL A 76 16.24 -5.26 -40.73
CA VAL A 76 17.47 -5.58 -41.48
C VAL A 76 17.16 -5.87 -42.95
N SER A 77 16.03 -6.53 -43.26
CA SER A 77 15.64 -6.84 -44.65
C SER A 77 15.31 -5.60 -45.49
N ASP A 78 15.00 -4.48 -44.85
CA ASP A 78 14.57 -3.24 -45.52
C ASP A 78 15.74 -2.38 -46.03
N GLY A 79 16.98 -2.85 -45.86
CA GLY A 79 18.16 -2.22 -46.45
C GLY A 79 18.46 -0.82 -45.91
N SER A 80 18.82 0.12 -46.79
CA SER A 80 19.26 1.47 -46.39
C SER A 80 18.12 2.38 -45.92
N VAL A 81 16.86 2.08 -46.30
CA VAL A 81 15.68 2.90 -45.99
C VAL A 81 15.44 3.00 -44.47
N THR A 82 15.70 1.92 -43.72
CA THR A 82 15.52 1.85 -42.27
C THR A 82 16.81 2.10 -41.47
N ALA A 83 17.89 2.56 -42.09
CA ALA A 83 19.18 2.74 -41.41
C ALA A 83 19.13 3.70 -40.21
N LYS A 84 18.38 4.82 -40.33
CA LYS A 84 18.17 5.76 -39.22
C LYS A 84 17.32 5.14 -38.10
N PHE A 85 16.28 4.39 -38.47
CA PHE A 85 15.42 3.67 -37.54
C PHE A 85 16.21 2.63 -36.73
N ARG A 86 16.99 1.76 -37.40
CA ARG A 86 17.88 0.79 -36.75
C ARG A 86 18.87 1.44 -35.80
N LYS A 87 19.45 2.57 -36.17
CA LYS A 87 20.38 3.30 -35.28
C LYS A 87 19.66 3.76 -34.01
N ALA A 88 18.46 4.32 -34.14
CA ALA A 88 17.67 4.76 -32.99
C ALA A 88 17.21 3.60 -32.10
N LEU A 89 16.64 2.53 -32.68
CA LEU A 89 16.19 1.36 -31.93
C LEU A 89 17.33 0.66 -31.20
N ARG A 90 18.51 0.57 -31.81
CA ARG A 90 19.68 -0.04 -31.13
C ARG A 90 20.07 0.72 -29.86
N ILE A 91 20.01 2.05 -29.88
CA ILE A 91 20.31 2.88 -28.69
C ILE A 91 19.23 2.66 -27.63
N PHE A 92 17.96 2.70 -28.02
CA PHE A 92 16.83 2.43 -27.13
C PHE A 92 16.94 1.03 -26.49
N LEU A 93 17.08 -0.01 -27.31
CA LEU A 93 17.18 -1.40 -26.85
C LEU A 93 18.37 -1.60 -25.91
N SER A 94 19.54 -1.00 -26.20
CA SER A 94 20.70 -1.10 -25.30
C SER A 94 20.43 -0.52 -23.91
N SER A 95 19.67 0.58 -23.82
CA SER A 95 19.32 1.17 -22.53
C SER A 95 18.23 0.36 -21.84
N ALA A 96 17.19 -0.01 -22.58
CA ALA A 96 16.04 -0.71 -22.03
C ALA A 96 16.38 -2.16 -21.62
N ASP A 97 17.25 -2.87 -22.35
CA ASP A 97 17.74 -4.21 -21.96
C ASP A 97 18.51 -4.18 -20.63
N ALA A 98 19.20 -3.07 -20.32
CA ALA A 98 19.92 -2.91 -19.07
C ALA A 98 18.97 -2.65 -17.88
N GLU A 99 17.87 -1.91 -18.10
CA GLU A 99 16.92 -1.54 -17.04
C GLU A 99 15.77 -2.55 -16.86
N LEU A 100 15.38 -3.27 -17.90
CA LEU A 100 14.24 -4.18 -17.84
C LEU A 100 14.36 -5.24 -16.72
N PRO A 101 15.52 -5.87 -16.46
CA PRO A 101 15.65 -6.83 -15.37
C PRO A 101 15.38 -6.22 -13.99
N SER A 102 15.82 -4.98 -13.73
CA SER A 102 15.59 -4.32 -12.44
C SER A 102 14.10 -3.98 -12.27
N LEU A 103 13.44 -3.55 -13.35
CA LEU A 103 12.01 -3.29 -13.36
C LEU A 103 11.18 -4.57 -13.11
N ILE A 104 11.51 -5.67 -13.79
CA ILE A 104 10.85 -6.97 -13.56
C ILE A 104 11.05 -7.44 -12.12
N TYR A 105 12.28 -7.30 -11.59
CA TYR A 105 12.58 -7.65 -10.21
C TYR A 105 11.72 -6.88 -9.21
N LEU A 106 11.48 -5.57 -9.43
CA LEU A 106 10.59 -4.77 -8.58
C LEU A 106 9.15 -5.27 -8.60
N PHE A 107 8.64 -5.67 -9.78
CA PHE A 107 7.32 -6.30 -9.87
C PHE A 107 7.27 -7.62 -9.07
N ASP A 108 8.30 -8.47 -9.20
CA ASP A 108 8.37 -9.75 -8.48
C ASP A 108 8.53 -9.56 -6.95
N GLU A 109 9.22 -8.51 -6.52
CA GLU A 109 9.35 -8.15 -5.10
C GLU A 109 7.99 -7.83 -4.49
N VAL A 110 7.16 -7.05 -5.20
CA VAL A 110 5.80 -6.75 -4.73
C VAL A 110 5.04 -8.04 -4.45
N GLU A 111 5.03 -9.00 -5.39
CA GLU A 111 4.37 -10.31 -5.23
C GLU A 111 4.81 -11.01 -3.92
N ARG A 112 6.12 -11.07 -3.66
CA ARG A 112 6.66 -11.66 -2.42
C ARG A 112 6.21 -10.93 -1.17
N TYR A 113 6.14 -9.60 -1.20
CA TYR A 113 5.65 -8.81 -0.06
C TYR A 113 4.16 -9.03 0.19
N LEU A 114 3.34 -9.16 -0.85
CA LEU A 114 1.91 -9.43 -0.69
C LEU A 114 1.66 -10.76 0.02
N GLU A 115 2.38 -11.81 -0.39
CA GLU A 115 2.29 -13.13 0.23
C GLU A 115 2.79 -13.11 1.67
N SER A 116 3.94 -12.46 1.90
CA SER A 116 4.56 -12.36 3.22
C SER A 116 3.70 -11.57 4.20
N LEU A 117 2.96 -10.56 3.74
CA LEU A 117 2.08 -9.75 4.58
C LEU A 117 0.96 -10.59 5.19
N VAL A 118 0.34 -11.47 4.39
CA VAL A 118 -0.73 -12.37 4.87
C VAL A 118 -0.20 -13.31 5.95
N ILE A 119 0.98 -13.91 5.72
CA ILE A 119 1.64 -14.79 6.69
C ILE A 119 2.03 -14.04 7.96
N TYR A 120 2.55 -12.82 7.83
CA TYR A 120 3.00 -12.01 8.97
C TYR A 120 1.86 -11.73 9.96
N PHE A 121 0.65 -11.49 9.45
CA PHE A 121 -0.53 -11.32 10.30
C PHE A 121 -1.16 -12.64 10.77
N GLY A 122 -0.53 -13.79 10.45
CA GLY A 122 -0.98 -15.11 10.89
C GLY A 122 -2.20 -15.65 10.14
N GLU A 123 -2.53 -15.06 8.98
CA GLU A 123 -3.67 -15.45 8.16
C GLU A 123 -3.31 -16.58 7.19
N ASP A 124 -4.31 -17.37 6.79
CA ASP A 124 -4.14 -18.42 5.78
C ASP A 124 -4.24 -17.82 4.36
N GLN A 125 -3.17 -17.94 3.58
CA GLN A 125 -3.08 -17.46 2.20
C GLN A 125 -4.13 -18.05 1.25
N ASN A 126 -4.73 -19.20 1.59
CA ASN A 126 -5.80 -19.80 0.78
C ASN A 126 -7.17 -19.13 1.02
N HIS A 127 -7.31 -18.41 2.12
CA HIS A 127 -8.58 -17.84 2.58
C HIS A 127 -8.55 -16.31 2.69
N TYR A 128 -7.37 -15.72 2.81
CA TYR A 128 -7.17 -14.29 2.98
C TYR A 128 -6.24 -13.72 1.91
N SER A 129 -6.59 -12.53 1.44
CA SER A 129 -5.81 -11.75 0.49
C SER A 129 -5.12 -10.58 1.18
N TRP A 130 -4.00 -10.13 0.61
CA TRP A 130 -3.29 -8.93 1.08
C TRP A 130 -4.22 -7.70 1.15
N THR A 131 -5.18 -7.57 0.21
CA THR A 131 -6.14 -6.46 0.17
C THR A 131 -7.00 -6.43 1.42
N GLN A 132 -7.42 -7.59 1.93
CA GLN A 132 -8.19 -7.67 3.18
C GLN A 132 -7.33 -7.25 4.38
N VAL A 133 -6.07 -7.69 4.43
CA VAL A 133 -5.13 -7.30 5.50
C VAL A 133 -4.92 -5.78 5.51
N ILE A 134 -4.65 -5.18 4.33
CA ILE A 134 -4.48 -3.73 4.21
C ILE A 134 -5.78 -2.99 4.56
N ALA A 135 -6.94 -3.47 4.13
CA ALA A 135 -8.23 -2.87 4.46
C ALA A 135 -8.46 -2.85 5.98
N SER A 136 -8.19 -3.98 6.66
CA SER A 136 -8.28 -4.09 8.12
C SER A 136 -7.32 -3.14 8.84
N LEU A 137 -6.08 -3.00 8.34
CA LEU A 137 -5.10 -2.07 8.91
C LEU A 137 -5.51 -0.60 8.74
N VAL A 138 -5.99 -0.22 7.55
CA VAL A 138 -6.50 1.12 7.27
C VAL A 138 -7.65 1.45 8.23
N TYR A 139 -8.63 0.54 8.33
CA TYR A 139 -9.77 0.70 9.22
C TYR A 139 -9.34 0.82 10.69
N PHE A 140 -8.43 -0.04 11.15
CA PHE A 140 -7.89 0.01 12.50
C PHE A 140 -7.21 1.35 12.80
N ILE A 141 -6.37 1.86 11.89
CA ILE A 141 -5.69 3.14 12.06
C ILE A 141 -6.70 4.29 12.14
N GLU A 142 -7.72 4.30 11.29
CA GLU A 142 -8.76 5.33 11.32
C GLU A 142 -9.52 5.32 12.65
N MET A 143 -9.90 4.14 13.14
CA MET A 143 -10.63 3.99 14.39
C MET A 143 -9.75 4.32 15.61
N PHE A 144 -8.48 3.91 15.60
CA PHE A 144 -7.53 4.26 16.64
C PHE A 144 -7.30 5.78 16.71
N LYS A 145 -7.15 6.47 15.57
CA LYS A 145 -7.06 7.94 15.51
C LYS A 145 -8.30 8.60 16.11
N LYS A 146 -9.50 8.11 15.81
CA LYS A 146 -10.76 8.62 16.39
C LYS A 146 -10.77 8.46 17.92
N ALA A 147 -10.44 7.28 18.44
CA ALA A 147 -10.37 7.03 19.88
C ALA A 147 -9.31 7.91 20.57
N HIS A 148 -8.12 8.05 19.97
CA HIS A 148 -7.04 8.88 20.48
C HIS A 148 -7.45 10.36 20.61
N ASN A 149 -8.12 10.91 19.58
CA ASN A 149 -8.61 12.28 19.59
C ASN A 149 -9.76 12.49 20.59
N HIS A 150 -10.67 11.52 20.68
CA HIS A 150 -11.77 11.54 21.65
C HIS A 150 -11.23 11.58 23.09
N ASN A 151 -10.30 10.66 23.43
CA ASN A 151 -9.69 10.58 24.76
C ASN A 151 -8.90 11.87 25.11
N LYS A 152 -8.19 12.46 24.14
CA LYS A 152 -7.52 13.76 24.33
C LYS A 152 -8.53 14.87 24.66
N MET A 153 -9.65 14.92 23.95
CA MET A 153 -10.68 15.94 24.16
C MET A 153 -11.35 15.78 25.52
N GLU A 154 -11.72 14.56 25.91
CA GLU A 154 -12.29 14.29 27.23
C GLU A 154 -11.32 14.67 28.37
N ASN A 155 -10.05 14.31 28.24
CA ASN A 155 -9.03 14.66 29.24
C ASN A 155 -8.83 16.18 29.36
N ALA A 156 -8.89 16.90 28.24
CA ALA A 156 -8.81 18.36 28.25
C ALA A 156 -10.05 19.00 28.92
N ILE A 157 -11.24 18.43 28.74
CA ILE A 157 -12.47 18.88 29.41
C ILE A 157 -12.40 18.64 30.91
N LYS A 158 -12.02 17.43 31.36
CA LYS A 158 -11.87 17.06 32.78
C LYS A 158 -10.91 17.99 33.51
N LYS A 159 -9.73 18.23 32.94
CA LYS A 159 -8.75 19.17 33.50
C LYS A 159 -9.30 20.58 33.65
N LYS A 160 -10.03 21.09 32.64
CA LYS A 160 -10.65 22.43 32.70
C LYS A 160 -11.77 22.53 33.74
N SER A 161 -12.50 21.44 34.01
CA SER A 161 -13.50 21.44 35.09
C SER A 161 -12.87 21.39 36.47
N GLU A 162 -11.78 20.64 36.66
CA GLU A 162 -11.06 20.54 37.93
C GLU A 162 -10.43 21.89 38.32
N THR A 163 -9.76 22.57 37.39
CA THR A 163 -9.15 23.89 37.65
C THR A 163 -10.18 24.96 38.02
N LYS A 164 -11.42 24.86 37.50
CA LYS A 164 -12.51 25.81 37.83
C LYS A 164 -13.16 25.55 39.19
N VAL A 165 -12.99 24.35 39.75
CA VAL A 165 -13.47 24.01 41.10
C VAL A 165 -12.47 24.45 42.15
N ASP A 166 -11.17 24.42 41.85
CA ASP A 166 -10.11 24.86 42.77
C ASP A 166 -9.94 26.40 42.85
N GLU A 167 -10.48 27.16 41.89
CA GLU A 167 -10.47 28.63 41.89
C GLU A 167 -11.69 29.27 42.60
N LYS A 168 -12.55 28.47 43.24
CA LYS A 168 -13.81 28.91 43.85
C LYS A 168 -13.84 28.67 45.35
#